data_AF-A0A126ZHW8-F1
#
_entry.id   AF-A0A126ZHW8-F1
#
_cell.length_a   1.000
_cell.length_b   1.000
_cell.length_c   1.000
_cell.angle_alpha   90.00
_cell.angle_beta   90.00
_cell.angle_gamma   90.00
#
_symmetry.space_group_name_H-M   'P 1'
#
loop_
_entity.id
_entity.type
_entity.pdbx_description
1 polymer ?
#
loop_
_entity_poly.entity_id
_entity_poly.type
_entity_poly.pdbx_seq_one_letter_code
_entity_poly.pdbx_strand_id
1 'polypeptide(L)'
;MANATPFSSVKLPAALVDQARDAAQPMRRSVASQIEYWATLGRALEHAGLSIQDSRALIAREEDAAYRLAAFESDKPLSDELGALHGHVIALAQSGALAERAKAAIGENRSRATPRTRSRKAA
;
A
#
# COMPACT_ATOMS: atom_id res chain seq x y z
N MET A 1 32.60 16.09 29.46
CA MET A 1 32.91 15.90 28.03
C MET A 1 31.79 15.07 27.44
N ALA A 2 30.96 15.63 26.57
CA ALA A 2 29.85 14.90 25.96
C ALA A 2 30.43 13.93 24.92
N ASN A 3 30.45 12.63 25.22
CA ASN A 3 30.75 11.61 24.22
C ASN A 3 29.65 11.68 23.16
N ALA A 4 29.95 12.26 22.01
CA ALA A 4 29.12 12.14 20.83
C ALA A 4 29.06 10.66 20.47
N THR A 5 27.91 10.02 20.69
CA THR A 5 27.70 8.62 20.33
C THR A 5 27.89 8.49 18.82
N PRO A 6 28.81 7.66 18.32
CA PRO A 6 29.00 7.51 16.88
C PRO A 6 27.72 6.97 16.25
N PHE A 7 27.17 7.70 15.27
CA PHE A 7 26.02 7.23 14.50
C PHE A 7 26.45 6.04 13.64
N SER A 8 25.71 4.93 13.76
CA SER A 8 25.89 3.74 12.92
C SER A 8 24.73 3.64 11.94
N SER A 9 25.03 3.38 10.66
CA SER A 9 24.02 3.16 9.63
C SER A 9 23.72 1.67 9.52
N VAL A 10 22.46 1.30 9.73
CA VAL A 10 21.98 -0.09 9.66
C VAL A 10 20.97 -0.20 8.53
N LYS A 11 21.12 -1.23 7.69
CA LYS A 11 20.12 -1.53 6.65
C LYS A 11 18.92 -2.22 7.28
N LEU A 12 17.75 -1.62 7.14
CA LEU A 12 16.49 -2.17 7.62
C LEU A 12 15.56 -2.49 6.45
N PRO A 13 14.71 -3.52 6.56
CA PRO A 13 13.64 -3.76 5.59
C PRO A 13 12.74 -2.54 5.44
N ALA A 14 12.32 -2.23 4.20
CA ALA A 14 11.48 -1.06 3.93
C ALA A 14 10.16 -1.09 4.72
N ALA A 15 9.51 -2.26 4.79
CA ALA A 15 8.27 -2.43 5.55
C ALA A 15 8.40 -2.03 7.03
N LEU A 16 9.53 -2.36 7.67
CA LEU A 16 9.77 -1.97 9.07
C LEU A 16 9.94 -0.44 9.20
N VAL A 17 10.63 0.17 8.23
CA VAL A 17 10.81 1.63 8.19
C VAL A 17 9.47 2.35 8.02
N ASP A 18 8.57 1.80 7.20
CA ASP A 18 7.23 2.36 6.97
C ASP A 18 6.36 2.22 8.23
N GLN A 19 6.35 1.05 8.87
CA GLN A 19 5.67 0.85 10.17
C GLN A 19 6.16 1.84 11.23
N ALA A 20 7.48 2.03 11.32
CA ALA A 20 8.08 2.98 12.25
C ALA A 20 7.71 4.42 11.91
N ARG A 21 7.59 4.77 10.63
CA ARG A 21 7.14 6.10 10.18
C ARG A 21 5.69 6.36 10.58
N ASP A 22 4.81 5.41 10.35
CA ASP A 22 3.39 5.53 10.66
C ASP A 22 3.16 5.66 12.17
N ALA A 23 3.86 4.85 12.98
CA ALA A 23 3.82 4.95 14.43
C ALA A 23 4.43 6.26 14.97
N ALA A 24 5.42 6.83 14.27
CA ALA A 24 6.09 8.07 14.69
C ALA A 24 5.27 9.33 14.40
N GLN A 25 4.46 9.33 13.33
CA GLN A 25 3.70 10.50 12.87
C GLN A 25 2.81 11.13 13.94
N PRO A 26 1.95 10.38 14.66
CA PRO A 26 1.07 10.95 15.69
C PRO A 26 1.85 11.63 16.82
N MET A 27 3.03 11.10 17.12
CA MET A 27 3.89 11.60 18.19
C MET A 27 4.89 12.66 17.73
N ARG A 28 4.87 13.01 16.44
CA ARG A 28 5.82 13.93 15.79
C ARG A 28 7.29 13.55 16.03
N ARG A 29 7.58 12.23 16.04
CA ARG A 29 8.91 11.69 16.26
C ARG A 29 9.61 11.40 14.94
N SER A 30 10.94 11.31 14.97
CA SER A 30 11.69 10.74 13.85
C SER A 30 11.53 9.21 13.82
N VAL A 31 11.73 8.60 12.66
CA VAL A 31 11.75 7.13 12.50
C VAL A 31 12.80 6.50 13.41
N ALA A 32 14.00 7.08 13.48
CA ALA A 32 15.08 6.59 14.34
C ALA A 32 14.66 6.62 15.82
N SER A 33 14.07 7.73 16.27
CA SER A 33 13.57 7.88 17.65
C SER A 33 12.44 6.89 17.96
N GLN A 34 11.59 6.56 16.98
CA GLN A 34 10.54 5.56 17.15
C GLN A 34 11.11 4.15 17.31
N ILE A 35 12.12 3.80 16.51
CA ILE A 35 12.82 2.51 16.63
C ILE A 35 13.54 2.40 17.98
N GLU A 36 14.20 3.46 18.43
CA GLU A 36 14.84 3.52 19.76
C GLU A 36 13.83 3.34 20.89
N TYR A 37 12.65 3.95 20.77
CA TYR A 37 11.55 3.78 21.71
C TYR A 37 11.09 2.33 21.80
N TRP A 38 10.83 1.67 20.65
CA TRP A 38 10.47 0.24 20.63
C TRP A 38 11.55 -0.65 21.24
N ALA A 39 12.83 -0.41 20.94
CA ALA A 39 13.93 -1.16 21.52
C ALA A 39 14.03 -0.99 23.04
N THR A 40 13.74 0.22 23.55
CA THR A 40 13.72 0.50 24.98
C THR A 40 12.52 -0.17 25.66
N LEU A 41 11.35 -0.15 25.03
CA LEU A 41 10.16 -0.84 25.51
C LEU A 41 10.38 -2.36 25.58
N GLY A 42 10.93 -2.96 24.52
CA GLY A 42 11.24 -4.39 24.48
C GLY A 42 12.17 -4.81 25.62
N ARG A 43 13.26 -4.06 25.84
CA ARG A 43 14.17 -4.31 26.98
C ARG A 43 13.48 -4.20 28.33
N ALA A 44 12.64 -3.18 28.52
CA ALA A 44 11.90 -3.02 29.77
C ALA A 44 10.94 -4.20 30.03
N LEU A 45 10.29 -4.72 28.98
CA LEU A 45 9.41 -5.89 29.08
C LEU A 45 10.19 -7.17 29.41
N GLU A 46 11.36 -7.37 28.80
CA GLU A 46 12.25 -8.51 29.14
C GLU A 46 12.71 -8.44 30.60
N HIS A 47 13.09 -7.25 31.08
CA HIS A 47 13.43 -7.05 32.50
C HIS A 47 12.23 -7.26 33.44
N ALA A 48 11.01 -6.99 32.98
CA ALA A 48 9.78 -7.26 33.71
C ALA A 48 9.38 -8.74 33.72
N GLY A 49 10.14 -9.61 33.03
CA GLY A 49 9.95 -11.07 33.04
C GLY A 49 9.14 -11.61 31.85
N LEU A 50 8.86 -10.79 30.82
CA LEU A 50 8.34 -11.32 29.57
C LEU A 50 9.45 -12.12 28.87
N SER A 51 9.33 -13.45 28.87
CA SER A 51 10.36 -14.29 28.27
C SER A 51 10.38 -14.09 26.75
N ILE A 52 11.55 -14.33 26.13
CA ILE A 52 11.69 -14.29 24.67
C ILE A 52 10.70 -15.25 24.00
N GLN A 53 10.40 -16.39 24.62
CA GLN A 53 9.44 -17.36 24.09
C GLN A 53 8.01 -16.81 24.12
N ASP A 54 7.63 -16.12 25.20
CA ASP A 54 6.33 -15.49 25.32
C ASP A 54 6.16 -14.35 24.31
N SER A 55 7.21 -13.53 24.13
CA SER A 55 7.25 -12.49 23.09
C SER A 55 7.06 -13.08 21.69
N ARG A 56 7.74 -14.18 21.38
CA ARG A 56 7.59 -14.86 20.08
C ARG A 56 6.19 -15.45 19.90
N ALA A 57 5.65 -16.07 20.93
CA ALA A 57 4.29 -16.61 20.90
C ALA A 57 3.24 -15.51 20.72
N LEU A 58 3.45 -14.35 21.33
CA LEU A 58 2.59 -13.18 21.18
C LEU A 58 2.65 -12.61 19.76
N ILE A 59 3.85 -12.43 19.20
CA ILE A 59 4.03 -11.95 17.82
C ILE A 59 3.35 -12.91 16.83
N ALA A 60 3.58 -14.22 16.95
CA ALA A 60 2.97 -15.21 16.07
C ALA A 60 1.43 -15.16 16.13
N ARG A 61 0.85 -14.99 17.33
CA ARG A 61 -0.60 -14.86 17.50
C ARG A 61 -1.16 -13.61 16.84
N GLU A 62 -0.44 -12.48 16.92
CA GLU A 62 -0.85 -11.23 16.31
C GLU A 62 -0.79 -11.30 14.78
N GLU A 63 0.27 -11.90 14.24
CA GLU A 63 0.42 -12.17 12.81
C GLU A 63 -0.68 -13.10 12.28
N ASP A 64 -0.99 -14.17 13.02
CA ASP A 64 -2.09 -15.09 12.70
C ASP A 64 -3.47 -14.41 12.80
N ALA A 65 -3.65 -13.50 13.76
CA ALA A 65 -4.88 -12.73 13.89
C ALA A 65 -5.06 -11.75 12.72
N ALA A 66 -4.00 -11.04 12.32
CA ALA A 66 -4.01 -10.16 11.15
C ALA A 66 -4.31 -10.94 9.86
N TYR A 67 -3.71 -12.13 9.70
CA TYR A 67 -3.98 -13.00 8.54
C TYR A 67 -5.44 -13.48 8.53
N ARG A 68 -5.99 -13.89 9.69
CA ARG A 68 -7.40 -14.28 9.80
C ARG A 68 -8.36 -13.14 9.51
N LEU A 69 -8.05 -11.91 9.95
CA LEU A 69 -8.87 -10.74 9.66
C LEU A 69 -8.89 -10.45 8.15
N ALA A 70 -7.72 -10.48 7.50
CA ALA A 70 -7.62 -10.31 6.05
C ALA A 70 -8.36 -11.40 5.25
N ALA A 71 -8.30 -12.65 5.73
CA ALA A 71 -9.08 -13.75 5.16
C ALA A 71 -10.59 -13.52 5.33
N PHE A 72 -11.01 -13.02 6.49
CA PHE A 72 -12.43 -12.72 6.75
C PHE A 72 -12.96 -11.54 5.92
N GLU A 73 -12.13 -10.53 5.65
CA GLU A 73 -12.49 -9.42 4.76
C GLU A 73 -12.59 -9.83 3.29
N SER A 74 -11.80 -10.82 2.87
CA SER A 74 -11.83 -11.35 1.50
C SER A 74 -12.96 -12.35 1.27
N ASP A 75 -13.43 -13.03 2.31
CA ASP A 75 -14.57 -13.96 2.27
C ASP A 75 -15.92 -13.29 2.54
N LYS A 76 -15.94 -11.98 2.83
CA LYS A 76 -17.19 -11.23 2.96
C LYS A 76 -17.83 -11.16 1.57
N PRO A 77 -19.06 -11.68 1.37
CA PRO A 77 -19.75 -11.50 0.11
C PRO A 77 -19.85 -9.99 -0.17
N LEU A 78 -19.47 -9.60 -1.38
CA LEU A 78 -19.77 -8.26 -1.91
C LEU A 78 -21.26 -8.00 -1.62
N SER A 79 -21.62 -6.77 -1.25
CA SER A 79 -23.06 -6.46 -1.14
C SER A 79 -23.74 -6.88 -2.45
N ASP A 80 -24.99 -7.36 -2.38
CA ASP A 80 -25.69 -7.88 -3.56
C ASP A 80 -25.65 -6.90 -4.75
N GLU A 81 -25.71 -5.60 -4.45
CA GLU A 81 -25.57 -4.51 -5.42
C GLU A 81 -24.18 -4.45 -6.05
N LEU A 82 -23.12 -4.56 -5.26
CA LEU A 82 -21.74 -4.54 -5.74
C LEU A 82 -21.39 -5.82 -6.52
N GLY A 83 -21.93 -6.96 -6.09
CA GLY A 83 -21.82 -8.23 -6.82
C GLY A 83 -22.50 -8.16 -8.19
N ALA A 84 -23.71 -7.59 -8.25
CA ALA A 84 -24.44 -7.37 -9.51
C ALA A 84 -23.67 -6.41 -10.44
N LEU A 85 -23.13 -5.32 -9.90
CA LEU A 85 -22.31 -4.38 -10.66
C LEU A 85 -21.03 -5.04 -11.20
N HIS A 86 -20.34 -5.81 -10.37
CA HIS A 86 -19.12 -6.54 -10.79
C HIS A 86 -19.41 -7.52 -11.93
N GLY A 87 -20.50 -8.30 -11.82
CA GLY A 87 -20.94 -9.18 -12.89
C GLY A 87 -21.27 -8.45 -14.19
N HIS A 88 -21.94 -7.29 -14.08
CA HIS A 88 -22.24 -6.45 -15.24
C HIS A 88 -20.97 -5.95 -15.94
N VAL A 89 -19.98 -5.48 -15.17
CA VAL A 89 -18.70 -4.99 -15.72
C VAL A 89 -17.96 -6.12 -16.44
N ILE A 90 -17.93 -7.33 -15.88
CA ILE A 90 -17.32 -8.49 -16.54
C ILE A 90 -18.04 -8.83 -17.84
N ALA A 91 -19.37 -8.88 -17.83
CA ALA A 91 -20.17 -9.15 -19.03
C ALA A 91 -19.94 -8.08 -20.12
N LEU A 92 -19.81 -6.81 -19.73
CA LEU A 92 -19.51 -5.72 -20.65
C LEU A 92 -18.09 -5.84 -21.22
N ALA A 93 -17.11 -6.23 -20.41
CA ALA A 93 -15.73 -6.46 -20.85
C ALA A 93 -15.65 -7.64 -21.84
N GLN A 94 -16.38 -8.72 -21.57
CA GLN A 94 -16.40 -9.92 -22.42
C GLN A 94 -17.21 -9.73 -23.71
N SER A 95 -18.23 -8.87 -23.73
CA SER A 95 -19.05 -8.62 -24.91
C SER A 95 -18.35 -7.78 -26.00
N GLY A 96 -17.17 -7.22 -25.72
CA GLY A 96 -16.43 -6.38 -26.67
C GLY A 96 -17.06 -5.01 -26.94
N ALA A 97 -18.17 -4.67 -26.27
CA ALA A 97 -18.89 -3.41 -26.44
C ALA A 97 -18.00 -2.19 -26.13
N LEU A 98 -17.07 -2.31 -25.18
CA LEU A 98 -16.11 -1.26 -24.85
C LEU A 98 -15.16 -0.97 -26.03
N ALA A 99 -14.72 -2.01 -26.74
CA ALA A 99 -13.85 -1.88 -27.90
C ALA A 99 -14.58 -1.23 -29.08
N GLU A 100 -15.85 -1.59 -29.30
CA GLU A 100 -16.68 -0.93 -30.33
C GLU A 100 -16.95 0.54 -30.00
N ARG A 101 -17.24 0.86 -28.73
CA ARG A 101 -17.39 2.25 -28.27
C ARG A 101 -16.10 3.06 -28.45
N ALA A 102 -14.96 2.46 -28.17
CA ALA A 102 -13.65 3.09 -28.38
C ALA A 102 -13.38 3.37 -29.86
N LYS A 103 -13.67 2.42 -30.76
CA LYS A 103 -13.55 2.61 -32.21
C LYS A 103 -14.46 3.74 -32.71
N ALA A 104 -15.72 3.77 -32.25
CA ALA A 104 -16.66 4.83 -32.60
C ALA A 104 -16.16 6.22 -32.16
N ALA A 105 -15.68 6.33 -30.91
CA ALA A 105 -15.12 7.57 -30.38
C ALA A 105 -13.87 8.04 -31.15
N ILE A 106 -13.00 7.12 -31.56
CA ILE A 106 -11.83 7.43 -32.40
C ILE A 106 -12.26 7.95 -33.78
N GLY A 107 -13.28 7.32 -34.39
CA GLY A 107 -13.84 7.76 -35.67
C GLY A 107 -14.43 9.18 -35.59
N GLU A 108 -15.18 9.46 -34.52
CA GLU A 108 -15.78 10.78 -34.28
C GLU A 108 -14.72 11.87 -34.00
N ASN A 109 -13.68 11.56 -33.20
CA ASN A 109 -12.59 12.50 -33.00
C ASN A 109 -11.78 12.74 -34.27
N ARG A 110 -11.62 11.72 -35.12
CA ARG A 110 -10.93 11.84 -36.41
C ARG A 110 -11.72 12.70 -37.40
N SER A 111 -13.05 12.59 -37.44
CA SER A 111 -13.88 13.44 -38.31
C SER A 111 -13.94 14.89 -37.83
N ARG A 112 -13.80 15.12 -36.52
CA ARG A 112 -13.68 16.46 -35.93
C ARG A 112 -12.29 17.10 -36.09
N ALA A 113 -11.26 16.30 -36.36
CA ALA A 113 -9.90 16.80 -36.58
C ALA A 113 -9.74 17.34 -38.00
N THR A 114 -9.58 18.67 -38.16
CA THR A 114 -9.24 19.30 -39.44
C THR A 114 -7.80 18.96 -39.86
N PRO A 115 -7.54 18.67 -41.16
CA PRO A 115 -6.18 18.40 -41.62
C PRO A 115 -5.35 19.69 -41.53
N ARG A 116 -4.32 19.70 -40.67
CA ARG A 116 -3.29 20.74 -40.70
C ARG A 116 -2.49 20.61 -42.00
N THR A 117 -2.83 21.42 -42.99
CA THR A 117 -2.06 21.58 -44.22
C THR A 117 -0.62 21.97 -43.86
N ARG A 118 0.33 21.07 -44.08
CA ARG A 118 1.76 21.39 -43.97
C ARG A 118 2.11 22.36 -45.10
N SER A 119 2.23 23.65 -44.81
CA SER A 119 2.90 24.58 -45.70
C SER A 119 4.38 24.20 -45.76
N ARG A 120 4.79 23.57 -46.86
CA ARG A 120 6.22 23.46 -47.21
C ARG A 120 6.69 24.88 -47.52
N LYS A 121 7.59 25.40 -46.68
CA LYS A 121 8.34 26.63 -46.94
C LYS A 121 9.28 26.34 -48.12
N ALA A 122 9.00 26.97 -49.25
CA ALA A 122 9.89 26.97 -50.42
C ALA A 122 11.08 27.91 -50.17
N ALA A 123 12.14 27.65 -50.94
CA ALA A 123 13.49 28.23 -50.97
C ALA A 123 13.63 29.72 -50.59
#